data_AF-A0A930N3Z4-F1
#
_entry.id   AF-A0A930N3Z4-F1
#
_cell.length_a   1.000
_cell.length_b   1.000
_cell.length_c   1.000
_cell.angle_alpha   90.00
_cell.angle_beta   90.00
_cell.angle_gamma   90.00
#
_symmetry.space_group_name_H-M   'P 1'
#
loop_
_entity.id
_entity.type
_entity.pdbx_description
1 polymer ?
#
loop_
_entity_poly.entity_id
_entity_poly.type
_entity_poly.pdbx_seq_one_letter_code
_entity_poly.pdbx_strand_id
1 'polypeptide(L)'
;GQKEGKILITEIIREDAHLLYGFATAAEQDLFRHLMTVSGVGPNTARIILSSYPPHELTSIITLGQIEPLKAIKGIGLKTAQRILVDLRGKLPALEGDASPATTIPTTTSRGKKVQPLDTTTPQEAVSALKMLGYPEASAQKVVRELIASDPTISVEELIKQSLKLL
;
A
#
# COMPACT_ATOMS: atom_id res chain seq x y z
N GLY A 1 23.89 -17.49 -11.37
CA GLY A 1 22.93 -16.75 -10.54
C GLY A 1 23.63 -15.56 -9.92
N GLN A 2 22.95 -14.41 -9.80
CA GLN A 2 23.51 -13.26 -9.08
C GLN A 2 23.78 -13.65 -7.63
N LYS A 3 24.93 -13.22 -7.10
CA LYS A 3 25.41 -13.59 -5.75
C LYS A 3 24.73 -12.79 -4.64
N GLU A 4 24.06 -11.69 -4.98
CA GLU A 4 23.39 -10.78 -4.06
C GLU A 4 22.04 -10.36 -4.64
N GLY A 5 21.05 -10.13 -3.78
CA GLY A 5 19.70 -9.74 -4.16
C GLY A 5 19.02 -8.99 -3.03
N LYS A 6 18.13 -8.05 -3.39
CA LYS A 6 17.31 -7.30 -2.44
C LYS A 6 15.90 -7.89 -2.46
N ILE A 7 15.34 -8.15 -1.27
CA ILE A 7 13.95 -8.53 -1.08
C ILE A 7 13.27 -7.55 -0.14
N LEU A 8 11.98 -7.32 -0.37
CA LEU A 8 11.12 -6.58 0.54
C LEU A 8 10.54 -7.57 1.55
N ILE A 9 10.40 -7.17 2.81
CA ILE A 9 9.97 -8.08 3.88
C ILE A 9 8.77 -7.50 4.61
N THR A 10 7.77 -8.35 4.86
CA THR A 10 6.72 -8.11 5.86
C THR A 10 6.94 -9.07 7.01
N GLU A 11 7.15 -8.53 8.20
CA GLU A 11 7.31 -9.29 9.44
C GLU A 11 5.96 -9.54 10.11
N ILE A 12 5.75 -10.77 10.59
CA ILE A 12 4.57 -11.18 11.34
C ILE A 12 5.05 -11.76 12.66
N ILE A 13 4.78 -11.02 13.73
CA ILE A 13 5.15 -11.38 15.09
C ILE A 13 3.94 -12.03 15.77
N ARG A 14 4.16 -13.23 16.30
CA ARG A 14 3.23 -13.96 17.17
C ARG A 14 3.96 -14.30 18.46
N GLU A 15 3.21 -14.70 19.48
CA GLU A 15 3.79 -15.08 20.78
C GLU A 15 4.77 -16.27 20.66
N ASP A 16 4.56 -17.15 19.68
CA ASP A 16 5.33 -18.38 19.46
C ASP A 16 6.36 -18.28 18.33
N ALA A 17 6.28 -17.27 17.46
CA ALA A 17 7.12 -17.19 16.27
C ALA A 17 7.25 -15.78 15.69
N HIS A 18 8.44 -15.52 15.13
CA HIS A 18 8.70 -14.38 14.25
C HIS A 18 8.83 -14.90 12.81
N LEU A 19 7.90 -14.49 11.94
CA LEU A 19 7.84 -14.96 10.56
C LEU A 19 8.12 -13.81 9.59
N LEU A 20 9.05 -14.03 8.65
CA LEU A 20 9.38 -13.06 7.62
C LEU A 20 8.86 -13.55 6.26
N TYR A 21 8.02 -12.75 5.61
CA TYR A 21 7.52 -13.01 4.26
C TYR A 21 8.23 -12.07 3.29
N GLY A 22 8.93 -12.64 2.30
CA GLY A 22 9.70 -11.91 1.30
C GLY A 22 8.94 -11.68 -0.02
N PHE A 23 9.14 -10.53 -0.64
CA PHE A 23 8.55 -10.11 -1.92
C PHE A 23 9.62 -9.53 -2.84
N ALA A 24 9.44 -9.72 -4.15
CA ALA A 24 10.35 -9.19 -5.16
C ALA A 24 10.03 -7.73 -5.50
N THR A 25 8.74 -7.37 -5.47
CA THR A 25 8.25 -6.02 -5.80
C THR A 25 7.43 -5.41 -4.68
N ALA A 26 7.34 -4.07 -4.66
CA ALA A 26 6.51 -3.33 -3.72
C ALA A 26 5.02 -3.65 -3.93
N ALA A 27 4.59 -3.80 -5.19
CA ALA A 27 3.21 -4.16 -5.52
C ALA A 27 2.78 -5.51 -4.90
N GLU A 28 3.64 -6.52 -4.94
CA GLU A 28 3.38 -7.81 -4.25
C GLU A 28 3.27 -7.63 -2.74
N GLN A 29 4.17 -6.85 -2.14
CA GLN A 29 4.18 -6.59 -0.71
C GLN A 29 2.92 -5.86 -0.25
N ASP A 30 2.49 -4.85 -1.00
CA ASP A 30 1.30 -4.06 -0.68
C ASP A 30 0.05 -4.92 -0.86
N LEU A 31 -0.05 -5.70 -1.93
CA LEU A 31 -1.18 -6.61 -2.15
C LEU A 31 -1.27 -7.68 -1.05
N PHE A 32 -0.14 -8.20 -0.59
CA PHE A 32 -0.09 -9.09 0.58
C PHE A 32 -0.66 -8.42 1.84
N ARG A 33 -0.26 -7.17 2.12
CA ARG A 33 -0.77 -6.41 3.27
C ARG A 33 -2.28 -6.19 3.18
N HIS A 34 -2.80 -5.88 1.99
CA HIS A 34 -4.24 -5.76 1.78
C HIS A 34 -4.97 -7.09 2.01
N LEU A 35 -4.44 -8.20 1.47
CA LEU A 35 -5.01 -9.53 1.70
C LEU A 35 -5.07 -9.89 3.19
N MET A 36 -4.06 -9.51 3.97
CA MET A 36 -4.02 -9.72 5.43
C MET A 36 -5.12 -8.98 6.20
N THR A 37 -5.74 -7.95 5.62
CA THR A 37 -6.86 -7.24 6.25
C THR A 37 -8.20 -7.97 6.11
N VAL A 38 -8.28 -8.96 5.20
CA VAL A 38 -9.51 -9.71 4.94
C VAL A 38 -9.70 -10.79 5.99
N SER A 39 -10.88 -10.80 6.61
CA SER A 39 -11.23 -11.82 7.61
C SER A 39 -11.20 -13.23 6.99
N GLY A 40 -10.45 -14.13 7.61
CA GLY A 40 -10.28 -15.51 7.14
C GLY A 40 -9.15 -15.70 6.12
N VAL A 41 -8.40 -14.66 5.79
CA VAL A 41 -7.15 -14.77 5.01
C VAL A 41 -5.96 -14.62 5.94
N GLY A 42 -5.19 -15.70 6.08
CA GLY A 42 -3.96 -15.70 6.86
C GLY A 42 -2.70 -15.54 5.98
N PRO A 43 -1.51 -15.41 6.60
CA PRO A 43 -0.25 -15.17 5.87
C PRO A 43 0.09 -16.25 4.85
N ASN A 44 -0.13 -17.51 5.21
CA ASN A 44 0.12 -18.64 4.31
C ASN A 44 -0.86 -18.65 3.14
N THR A 45 -2.13 -18.36 3.38
CA THR A 45 -3.13 -18.25 2.32
C THR A 45 -2.81 -17.09 1.38
N ALA A 46 -2.48 -15.90 1.93
CA ALA A 46 -2.07 -14.74 1.14
C ALA A 46 -0.83 -15.04 0.28
N ARG A 47 0.17 -15.75 0.83
CA ARG A 47 1.32 -16.22 0.07
C ARG A 47 0.94 -17.18 -1.06
N ILE A 48 0.02 -18.12 -0.81
CA ILE A 48 -0.47 -19.04 -1.85
C ILE A 48 -1.20 -18.26 -2.95
N ILE A 49 -2.04 -17.29 -2.60
CA ILE A 49 -2.74 -16.44 -3.58
C ILE A 49 -1.75 -15.73 -4.51
N LEU A 50 -0.73 -15.09 -3.95
CA LEU A 50 0.33 -14.42 -4.73
C LEU A 50 1.25 -15.39 -5.48
N SER A 51 1.27 -16.66 -5.10
CA SER A 51 1.96 -17.72 -5.85
C SER A 51 1.11 -18.25 -7.01
N SER A 52 -0.22 -18.12 -6.92
CA SER A 52 -1.16 -18.56 -7.96
C SER A 52 -1.38 -17.49 -9.03
N TYR A 53 -1.43 -16.22 -8.64
CA TYR A 53 -1.73 -15.11 -9.54
C TYR A 53 -0.74 -13.96 -9.32
N PRO A 54 -0.15 -13.41 -10.39
CA PRO A 54 0.65 -12.19 -10.29
C PRO A 54 -0.22 -11.00 -9.87
N PRO A 55 0.37 -9.92 -9.30
CA PRO A 55 -0.39 -8.81 -8.72
C PRO A 55 -1.41 -8.15 -9.67
N HIS A 56 -1.04 -8.00 -10.95
CA HIS A 56 -1.91 -7.41 -11.96
C HIS A 56 -3.15 -8.27 -12.21
N GLU A 57 -2.96 -9.58 -12.38
CA GLU A 57 -4.05 -10.52 -12.65
C GLU A 57 -4.96 -10.65 -11.43
N LEU A 58 -4.40 -10.72 -10.22
CA LEU A 58 -5.20 -10.75 -9.00
C LEU A 58 -6.06 -9.50 -8.85
N THR A 59 -5.52 -8.33 -9.19
CA THR A 59 -6.26 -7.07 -9.16
C THR A 59 -7.38 -7.05 -10.20
N SER A 60 -7.15 -7.59 -11.39
CA SER A 60 -8.19 -7.77 -12.41
C SER A 60 -9.29 -8.73 -11.95
N ILE A 61 -8.94 -9.89 -11.38
CA ILE A 61 -9.89 -10.87 -10.83
C ILE A 61 -10.78 -10.20 -9.78
N ILE A 62 -10.21 -9.41 -8.87
CA ILE A 62 -10.95 -8.71 -7.82
C ILE A 62 -11.85 -7.62 -8.39
N THR A 63 -11.33 -6.81 -9.32
CA THR A 63 -12.08 -5.71 -9.94
C THR A 63 -13.26 -6.21 -10.77
N LEU A 64 -13.06 -7.29 -11.52
CA LEU A 64 -14.09 -7.95 -12.34
C LEU A 64 -15.03 -8.83 -11.50
N GLY A 65 -14.76 -9.03 -10.21
CA GLY A 65 -15.61 -9.83 -9.33
C GLY A 65 -15.61 -11.33 -9.65
N GLN A 66 -14.52 -11.85 -10.22
CA GLN A 66 -14.42 -13.24 -10.63
C GLN A 66 -14.14 -14.15 -9.43
N ILE A 67 -15.14 -14.94 -9.03
CA ILE A 67 -15.05 -15.76 -7.81
C ILE A 67 -14.40 -17.12 -8.01
N GLU A 68 -14.56 -17.73 -9.19
CA GLU A 68 -14.06 -19.08 -9.48
C GLU A 68 -12.52 -19.20 -9.38
N PRO A 69 -11.72 -18.24 -9.88
CA PRO A 69 -10.27 -18.26 -9.71
C PRO A 69 -9.85 -18.28 -8.24
N LEU A 70 -10.53 -17.51 -7.38
CA LEU A 70 -10.22 -17.46 -5.95
C LEU A 70 -10.62 -18.76 -5.23
N LYS A 71 -11.73 -19.39 -5.61
CA LYS A 71 -12.18 -20.67 -5.04
C LYS A 71 -11.29 -21.85 -5.43
N ALA A 72 -10.60 -21.78 -6.57
CA ALA A 72 -9.67 -22.81 -7.01
C ALA A 72 -8.43 -22.91 -6.12
N ILE A 73 -8.14 -21.87 -5.33
CA ILE A 73 -6.99 -21.82 -4.44
C ILE A 73 -7.24 -22.67 -3.20
N LYS A 74 -6.29 -23.56 -2.90
CA LYS A 74 -6.36 -24.44 -1.71
C LYS A 74 -6.52 -23.61 -0.44
N GLY A 75 -7.59 -23.91 0.32
CA GLY A 75 -7.88 -23.24 1.59
C GLY A 75 -8.77 -21.99 1.47
N ILE A 76 -9.24 -21.64 0.26
CA ILE A 76 -10.20 -20.56 0.05
C ILE A 76 -11.58 -21.17 -0.26
N GLY A 77 -12.50 -21.04 0.69
CA GLY A 77 -13.91 -21.41 0.48
C GLY A 77 -14.71 -20.30 -0.18
N LEU A 78 -15.96 -20.59 -0.55
CA LEU A 78 -16.89 -19.64 -1.18
C LEU A 78 -17.03 -18.35 -0.35
N LYS A 79 -17.23 -18.47 0.96
CA LYS A 79 -17.39 -17.31 1.87
C LYS A 79 -16.14 -16.43 1.89
N THR A 80 -14.96 -17.03 1.99
CA THR A 80 -13.69 -16.30 2.00
C THR A 80 -13.45 -15.65 0.65
N ALA A 81 -13.72 -16.32 -0.47
CA ALA A 81 -13.61 -15.74 -1.81
C ALA A 81 -14.52 -14.51 -1.98
N GLN A 82 -15.78 -14.59 -1.53
CA GLN A 82 -16.69 -13.43 -1.53
C GLN A 82 -16.16 -12.30 -0.65
N ARG A 83 -15.62 -12.63 0.53
CA ARG A 83 -15.04 -11.66 1.46
C ARG A 83 -13.87 -10.92 0.83
N ILE A 84 -12.96 -11.64 0.17
CA ILE A 84 -11.83 -11.06 -0.57
C ILE A 84 -12.33 -10.07 -1.61
N LEU A 85 -13.32 -10.46 -2.43
CA LEU A 85 -13.87 -9.59 -3.45
C LEU A 85 -14.48 -8.32 -2.85
N VAL A 86 -15.29 -8.43 -1.79
CA VAL A 86 -15.97 -7.27 -1.19
C VAL A 86 -15.00 -6.37 -0.44
N ASP A 87 -14.12 -6.94 0.38
CA ASP A 87 -13.26 -6.17 1.29
C ASP A 87 -12.13 -5.45 0.53
N LEU A 88 -11.68 -5.99 -0.62
CA LEU A 88 -10.59 -5.42 -1.42
C LEU A 88 -11.06 -4.58 -2.59
N ARG A 89 -12.33 -4.71 -3.03
CA ARG A 89 -12.85 -3.88 -4.13
C ARG A 89 -12.77 -2.40 -3.77
N GLY A 90 -12.08 -1.63 -4.61
CA GLY A 90 -11.87 -0.20 -4.42
C GLY A 90 -10.77 0.18 -3.42
N LYS A 91 -10.10 -0.80 -2.77
CA LYS A 91 -8.95 -0.55 -1.88
C LYS A 91 -7.60 -0.92 -2.51
N LEU A 92 -7.63 -1.59 -3.66
CA LEU A 92 -6.40 -1.96 -4.36
C LEU A 92 -5.81 -0.72 -5.05
N PRO A 93 -4.50 -0.48 -4.93
CA PRO A 93 -3.85 0.57 -5.70
C PRO A 93 -4.08 0.30 -7.19
N ALA A 94 -4.40 1.36 -7.94
CA ALA A 94 -4.36 1.26 -9.39
C ALA A 94 -2.93 0.89 -9.75
N LEU A 95 -2.72 -0.35 -10.21
CA LEU A 95 -1.45 -0.76 -10.79
C LEU A 95 -1.31 0.04 -12.09
N GLU A 96 -0.76 1.25 -11.99
CA GLU A 96 -0.19 1.92 -13.15
C GLU A 96 0.85 0.97 -13.72
N GLY A 97 0.63 0.57 -14.98
CA GLY A 97 1.22 -0.62 -15.56
C GLY A 97 2.73 -0.60 -15.50
N ASP A 98 3.30 -1.40 -14.60
CA ASP A 98 4.71 -1.79 -14.67
C ASP A 98 4.77 -3.16 -15.32
N ALA A 99 4.95 -3.13 -16.64
CA ALA A 99 5.21 -4.31 -17.45
C ALA A 99 6.66 -4.76 -17.23
N SER A 100 6.78 -6.02 -16.80
CA SER A 100 7.94 -6.90 -16.98
C SER A 100 9.11 -6.81 -15.97
N PRO A 101 9.64 -7.96 -15.50
CA PRO A 101 10.84 -8.02 -14.70
C PRO A 101 12.06 -8.02 -15.63
N ALA A 102 12.74 -6.89 -15.75
CA ALA A 102 14.07 -6.86 -16.34
C ALA A 102 15.05 -6.20 -15.35
N THR A 103 15.83 -7.07 -14.70
CA THR A 103 17.18 -6.85 -14.19
C THR A 103 17.74 -5.44 -14.40
N THR A 104 17.87 -4.65 -13.33
CA THR A 104 18.98 -3.68 -13.20
C THR A 104 19.23 -3.37 -11.72
N ILE A 105 20.34 -3.90 -11.19
CA ILE A 105 21.00 -3.46 -9.94
C ILE A 105 21.90 -2.26 -10.32
N PRO A 106 22.15 -1.28 -9.42
CA PRO A 106 22.34 0.11 -9.77
C PRO A 106 23.81 0.45 -10.08
N THR A 107 24.00 1.38 -11.01
CA THR A 107 25.28 2.08 -11.18
C THR A 107 25.09 3.55 -10.87
N THR A 108 25.77 3.99 -9.82
CA THR A 108 26.01 5.39 -9.49
C THR A 108 26.71 6.11 -10.65
N THR A 109 26.12 7.17 -11.19
CA THR A 109 26.84 8.40 -11.59
C THR A 109 25.82 9.52 -11.83
N SER A 110 25.97 10.58 -11.04
CA SER A 110 25.20 11.80 -11.03
C SER A 110 25.12 12.49 -12.40
N ARG A 111 23.91 12.93 -12.76
CA ARG A 111 23.59 14.28 -13.28
C ARG A 111 22.08 14.41 -13.52
N GLY A 112 21.41 15.06 -12.57
CA GLY A 112 19.98 15.35 -12.71
C GLY A 112 19.35 15.99 -11.48
N LYS A 113 20.05 16.93 -10.85
CA LYS A 113 19.45 17.85 -9.87
C LYS A 113 18.34 18.65 -10.59
N LYS A 114 17.09 18.33 -10.25
CA LYS A 114 15.92 19.24 -10.20
C LYS A 114 15.21 18.80 -8.91
N VAL A 115 15.12 19.53 -7.80
CA VAL A 115 14.84 20.96 -7.58
C VAL A 115 13.82 21.50 -8.57
N GLN A 116 12.56 21.13 -8.29
CA GLN A 116 11.31 21.93 -8.34
C GLN A 116 10.90 22.60 -9.68
N PRO A 117 9.66 23.12 -9.82
CA PRO A 117 8.50 23.15 -8.89
C PRO A 117 7.19 22.63 -9.52
N LEU A 118 6.14 22.41 -8.70
CA LEU A 118 4.72 22.78 -8.92
C LEU A 118 3.80 21.94 -8.00
N ASP A 119 3.58 22.47 -6.80
CA ASP A 119 2.29 22.72 -6.14
C ASP A 119 1.07 21.89 -6.59
N THR A 120 0.63 20.93 -5.75
CA THR A 120 -0.80 20.62 -5.44
C THR A 120 -1.02 19.40 -4.51
N THR A 121 0.00 18.63 -4.11
CA THR A 121 -0.21 17.38 -3.32
C THR A 121 -0.09 17.51 -1.78
N THR A 122 0.10 18.71 -1.24
CA THR A 122 0.45 18.95 0.18
C THR A 122 -0.65 18.73 1.25
N PRO A 123 -1.96 18.95 1.02
CA PRO A 123 -2.95 18.89 2.10
C PRO A 123 -3.34 17.45 2.50
N GLN A 124 -3.40 16.55 1.52
CA GLN A 124 -3.87 15.18 1.75
C GLN A 124 -2.84 14.32 2.48
N GLU A 125 -1.56 14.61 2.28
CA GLU A 125 -0.46 14.02 3.04
C GLU A 125 -0.51 14.45 4.51
N ALA A 126 -0.74 15.74 4.78
CA ALA A 126 -0.89 16.25 6.15
C ALA A 126 -2.08 15.61 6.87
N VAL A 127 -3.23 15.49 6.20
CA VAL A 127 -4.42 14.83 6.76
C VAL A 127 -4.16 13.35 7.04
N SER A 128 -3.45 12.65 6.14
CA SER A 128 -3.10 11.23 6.33
C SER A 128 -2.14 11.02 7.49
N ALA A 129 -1.17 11.92 7.66
CA ALA A 129 -0.26 11.91 8.80
C ALA A 129 -0.99 12.16 10.13
N LEU A 130 -1.89 13.15 10.18
CA LEU A 130 -2.70 13.44 11.38
C LEU A 130 -3.63 12.27 11.74
N LYS A 131 -4.19 11.58 10.73
CA LYS A 131 -4.97 10.36 10.93
C LYS A 131 -4.13 9.23 11.53
N MET A 132 -2.89 9.07 11.07
CA MET A 132 -1.95 8.09 11.61
C MET A 132 -1.53 8.39 13.05
N LEU A 133 -1.55 9.67 13.44
CA LEU A 133 -1.37 10.14 14.82
C LEU A 133 -2.62 9.98 15.70
N GLY A 134 -3.73 9.49 15.15
CA GLY A 134 -4.96 9.18 15.89
C GLY A 134 -6.03 10.27 15.87
N TYR A 135 -5.86 11.35 15.08
CA TYR A 135 -6.87 12.39 14.98
C TYR A 135 -8.00 12.02 14.00
N PRO A 136 -9.27 12.35 14.32
CA PRO A 136 -10.38 12.13 13.40
C PRO A 136 -10.19 12.87 12.08
N GLU A 137 -10.43 12.19 10.97
CA GLU A 137 -10.22 12.71 9.60
C GLU A 137 -10.98 14.03 9.35
N ALA A 138 -12.22 14.13 9.82
CA ALA A 138 -13.04 15.34 9.70
C ALA A 138 -12.43 16.54 10.45
N SER A 139 -11.81 16.30 11.61
CA SER A 139 -11.15 17.34 12.41
C SER A 139 -9.85 17.79 11.74
N ALA A 140 -9.03 16.82 11.32
CA ALA A 140 -7.77 17.07 10.64
C ALA A 140 -7.97 17.85 9.32
N GLN A 141 -8.96 17.48 8.51
CA GLN A 141 -9.28 18.20 7.26
C GLN A 141 -9.72 19.64 7.51
N LYS A 142 -10.49 19.89 8.58
CA LYS A 142 -10.97 21.24 8.89
C LYS A 142 -9.80 22.16 9.24
N VAL A 143 -8.91 21.71 10.13
CA VAL A 143 -7.75 22.50 10.58
C VAL A 143 -6.75 22.72 9.45
N VAL A 144 -6.47 21.68 8.65
CA VAL A 144 -5.58 21.80 7.48
C VAL A 144 -6.14 22.80 6.46
N ARG A 145 -7.45 22.80 6.20
CA ARG A 145 -8.07 23.78 5.29
C ARG A 145 -8.00 25.22 5.83
N GLU A 146 -8.17 25.41 7.13
CA GLU A 146 -8.10 26.72 7.77
C GLU A 146 -6.67 27.30 7.72
N LEU A 147 -5.66 26.45 7.91
CA LEU A 147 -4.25 26.83 7.84
C LEU A 147 -3.82 27.17 6.40
N ILE A 148 -4.25 26.39 5.40
CA ILE A 148 -3.97 26.69 3.98
C ILE A 148 -4.69 27.95 3.51
N ALA A 149 -5.90 28.22 4.03
CA ALA A 149 -6.61 29.46 3.74
C ALA A 149 -5.90 30.69 4.33
N SER A 150 -5.16 30.51 5.43
CA SER A 150 -4.41 31.57 6.11
C SER A 150 -3.01 31.78 5.52
N ASP A 151 -2.32 30.70 5.15
CA ASP A 151 -1.02 30.74 4.49
C ASP A 151 -0.96 29.69 3.36
N PRO A 152 -1.18 30.09 2.09
CA PRO A 152 -1.14 29.19 0.94
C PRO A 152 0.26 28.63 0.62
N THR A 153 1.33 29.18 1.22
CA THR A 153 2.72 28.82 0.93
C THR A 153 3.37 27.94 2.00
N ILE A 154 2.58 27.54 3.01
CA ILE A 154 3.05 26.72 4.12
C ILE A 154 3.56 25.35 3.63
N SER A 155 4.71 24.93 4.15
CA SER A 155 5.27 23.61 3.86
C SER A 155 4.48 22.52 4.59
N VAL A 156 4.50 21.27 4.08
CA VAL A 156 3.80 20.13 4.69
C VAL A 156 4.22 19.90 6.15
N GLU A 157 5.52 20.00 6.43
CA GLU A 157 6.05 19.82 7.78
C GLU A 157 5.51 20.88 8.75
N GLU A 158 5.45 22.13 8.30
CA GLU A 158 4.96 23.24 9.13
C GLU A 158 3.44 23.19 9.27
N LEU A 159 2.73 22.78 8.22
CA LEU A 159 1.29 22.53 8.23
C LEU A 159 0.91 21.45 9.27
N ILE A 160 1.68 20.37 9.37
CA ILE A 160 1.46 19.32 10.38
C ILE A 160 1.69 19.89 11.79
N LYS A 161 2.79 20.63 12.02
CA LYS A 161 3.09 21.23 13.34
C LYS A 161 2.01 22.20 13.79
N GLN A 162 1.56 23.09 12.89
CA GLN A 162 0.52 24.05 13.20
C GLN A 162 -0.84 23.38 13.40
N SER A 163 -1.14 22.33 12.63
CA SER A 163 -2.37 21.55 12.83
C SER A 163 -2.41 20.89 14.21
N LEU A 164 -1.28 20.34 14.68
CA LEU A 164 -1.17 19.75 16.02
C LEU A 164 -1.32 20.76 17.16
N LYS A 165 -1.07 22.05 16.91
CA LYS A 165 -1.24 23.11 17.90
C LYS A 165 -2.70 23.54 18.07
N LEU A 166 -3.53 23.32 17.04
CA LEU A 166 -4.93 23.74 16.96
C LEU A 166 -5.93 22.60 17.23
N LEU A 167 -5.48 21.34 17.20
CA LEU A 167 -6.24 20.12 17.47
C LEU A 167 -6.11 19.68 18.93
#